data_AF-A0A5D2RC02-F1
#
_entry.id   AF-A0A5D2RC02-F1
#
_cell.length_a   1.000
_cell.length_b   1.000
_cell.length_c   1.000
_cell.angle_alpha   90.00
_cell.angle_beta   90.00
_cell.angle_gamma   90.00
#
_symmetry.space_group_name_H-M   'P 1'
#
loop_
_entity.id
_entity.type
_entity.pdbx_description
1 polymer ?
#
loop_
_entity_poly.entity_id
_entity_poly.type
_entity_poly.pdbx_seq_one_letter_code
_entity_poly.pdbx_strand_id
1 'polypeptide(L)'
;MAALRQKLGNGKSSSKLNRAKDGKRVIPCKGLFRDDKEKPFTAKWYETRRNIKKALSFYRELLDNKQLLNKLWQEHENGRNRGLKVHIRAAKVVVRTMGKWVNTSKQIGPISGTKIGDHFYWRGELSIVGLHHEFQRGIDYMKLINGKILATSIVDSGRYHNVDEFCSDKLAYCGEGDNPNKDQKLVRGNLALKNNMDDKMPVRVIRKVNDDGSGDRGCNYKFVYDGLFCVTEYWKEKGKFGKEIYKFLLRKCEEGDR
;
A
#
# COMPACT_ATOMS: atom_id res chain seq x y z
N MET A 1 -33.95 -62.86 41.80
CA MET A 1 -33.23 -62.78 43.09
C MET A 1 -31.87 -62.13 42.87
N ALA A 2 -31.64 -60.96 43.50
CA ALA A 2 -30.38 -60.22 43.75
C ALA A 2 -29.47 -59.88 42.53
N ALA A 3 -29.20 -58.64 42.11
CA ALA A 3 -28.76 -57.38 42.75
C ALA A 3 -27.26 -57.33 43.15
N LEU A 4 -26.46 -56.51 42.42
CA LEU A 4 -25.43 -55.53 42.89
C LEU A 4 -24.65 -54.98 41.64
N ARG A 5 -24.72 -53.69 41.24
CA ARG A 5 -23.93 -52.49 41.69
C ARG A 5 -22.40 -52.77 41.69
N GLN A 6 -21.46 -51.93 41.19
CA GLN A 6 -21.41 -50.55 40.66
C GLN A 6 -19.95 -50.27 40.19
N LYS A 7 -19.75 -49.28 39.28
CA LYS A 7 -18.64 -48.28 39.14
C LYS A 7 -18.33 -48.02 37.65
N LEU A 8 -18.84 -46.93 37.06
CA LEU A 8 -18.29 -45.56 37.03
C LEU A 8 -16.85 -45.44 36.49
N GLY A 9 -16.76 -44.97 35.23
CA GLY A 9 -15.55 -44.47 34.59
C GLY A 9 -15.94 -43.51 33.46
N ASN A 10 -15.97 -42.21 33.78
CA ASN A 10 -16.29 -41.10 32.88
C ASN A 10 -15.14 -40.89 31.88
N GLY A 11 -15.42 -40.89 30.57
CA GLY A 11 -14.45 -40.61 29.51
C GLY A 11 -15.08 -39.86 28.35
N LYS A 12 -15.28 -38.54 28.52
CA LYS A 12 -15.68 -37.63 27.44
C LYS A 12 -14.57 -37.59 26.38
N SER A 13 -14.80 -38.17 25.20
CA SER A 13 -13.92 -37.95 24.06
C SER A 13 -14.17 -36.54 23.50
N SER A 14 -13.25 -35.63 23.81
CA SER A 14 -13.15 -34.33 23.15
C SER A 14 -12.22 -34.51 21.96
N SER A 15 -12.80 -34.58 20.76
CA SER A 15 -12.07 -34.51 19.51
C SER A 15 -11.49 -33.10 19.34
N LYS A 16 -10.25 -32.91 19.80
CA LYS A 16 -9.47 -31.71 19.51
C LYS A 16 -9.15 -31.70 18.01
N LEU A 17 -9.90 -30.90 17.27
CA LEU A 17 -9.59 -30.52 15.90
C LEU A 17 -8.29 -29.69 15.94
N ASN A 18 -7.18 -30.30 15.52
CA ASN A 18 -5.90 -29.62 15.38
C ASN A 18 -6.02 -28.52 14.32
N ARG A 19 -6.06 -27.25 14.76
CA ARG A 19 -5.82 -26.09 13.89
C ARG A 19 -4.39 -26.16 13.39
N ALA A 20 -4.21 -26.58 12.15
CA ALA A 20 -2.98 -26.35 11.40
C ALA A 20 -2.71 -24.84 11.42
N LYS A 21 -1.62 -24.44 12.08
CA LYS A 21 -1.06 -23.11 11.94
C LYS A 21 -0.32 -23.11 10.61
N ASP A 22 -0.98 -22.64 9.55
CA ASP A 22 -0.31 -22.31 8.29
C ASP A 22 0.63 -21.12 8.55
N GLY A 23 1.84 -21.44 8.99
CA GLY A 23 2.96 -20.52 9.00
C GLY A 23 3.31 -20.18 7.56
N LYS A 24 2.87 -19.02 7.08
CA LYS A 24 3.40 -18.44 5.85
C LYS A 24 4.90 -18.23 6.05
N ARG A 25 5.70 -19.12 5.46
CA ARG A 25 7.15 -18.96 5.32
C ARG A 25 7.40 -17.61 4.63
N VAL A 26 8.08 -16.72 5.34
CA VAL A 26 8.72 -15.55 4.73
C VAL A 26 9.88 -16.10 3.92
N ILE A 27 9.73 -16.12 2.59
CA ILE A 27 10.84 -16.42 1.70
C ILE A 27 11.71 -15.16 1.66
N PRO A 28 12.98 -15.21 2.10
CA PRO A 28 13.86 -14.06 2.00
C PRO A 28 14.22 -13.86 0.52
N CYS A 29 13.92 -12.68 -0.03
CA CYS A 29 14.41 -12.29 -1.35
C CYS A 29 15.92 -12.02 -1.27
N LYS A 30 16.72 -13.09 -1.26
CA LYS A 30 18.14 -13.01 -1.59
C LYS A 30 18.27 -13.09 -3.11
N GLY A 31 18.70 -11.98 -3.72
CA GLY A 31 19.31 -12.00 -5.05
C GLY A 31 18.39 -11.73 -6.23
N LEU A 32 17.92 -10.49 -6.38
CA LEU A 32 17.61 -9.89 -7.69
C LEU A 32 18.03 -8.40 -7.66
N PHE A 33 19.26 -8.13 -7.24
CA PHE A 33 19.93 -6.89 -7.63
C PHE A 33 20.79 -7.26 -8.82
N ARG A 34 20.25 -7.10 -10.03
CA ARG A 34 21.11 -7.03 -11.21
C ARG A 34 21.98 -5.78 -11.02
N ASP A 35 23.28 -6.01 -11.00
CA ASP A 35 24.30 -4.97 -10.95
C ASP A 35 24.38 -4.33 -12.34
N ASP A 36 23.30 -3.68 -12.74
CA ASP A 36 23.26 -2.86 -13.94
C ASP A 36 23.85 -1.50 -13.54
N LYS A 37 24.91 -1.08 -14.22
CA LYS A 37 25.53 0.23 -14.08
C LYS A 37 24.49 1.31 -14.41
N GLU A 38 23.63 1.65 -13.45
CA GLU A 38 22.60 2.67 -13.57
C GLU A 38 23.29 3.98 -14.00
N LYS A 39 22.87 4.53 -15.15
CA LYS A 39 23.27 5.88 -15.52
C LYS A 39 22.99 6.81 -14.34
N PRO A 40 23.92 7.70 -13.97
CA PRO A 40 23.73 8.56 -12.81
C PRO A 40 22.46 9.40 -12.97
N PHE A 41 21.66 9.50 -11.90
CA PHE A 41 20.47 10.32 -11.90
C PHE A 41 20.80 11.81 -12.12
N THR A 42 19.81 12.60 -12.55
CA THR A 42 20.01 14.04 -12.77
C THR A 42 20.26 14.81 -11.46
N ALA A 43 20.90 15.98 -11.54
CA ALA A 43 21.10 16.85 -10.38
C ALA A 43 19.78 17.17 -9.65
N LYS A 44 18.72 17.44 -10.42
CA LYS A 44 17.35 17.67 -9.92
C LYS A 44 16.81 16.45 -9.14
N TRP A 45 17.10 15.24 -9.60
CA TRP A 45 16.71 14.02 -8.89
C TRP A 45 17.39 13.95 -7.52
N TYR A 46 18.71 14.20 -7.44
CA TYR A 46 19.43 14.18 -6.16
C TYR A 46 18.97 15.28 -5.20
N GLU A 47 18.66 16.48 -5.72
CA GLU A 47 18.06 17.55 -4.93
C GLU A 47 16.70 17.13 -4.37
N THR A 48 15.84 16.56 -5.22
CA THR A 48 14.53 16.04 -4.80
C THR A 48 14.69 14.94 -3.75
N ARG A 49 15.67 14.04 -3.93
CA ARG A 49 16.00 12.98 -2.97
C ARG A 49 16.41 13.54 -1.61
N ARG A 50 17.21 14.60 -1.57
CA ARG A 50 17.58 15.30 -0.33
C ARG A 50 16.35 15.90 0.35
N ASN A 51 15.47 16.53 -0.42
CA ASN A 51 14.22 17.11 0.10
C ASN A 51 13.27 16.04 0.66
N ILE A 52 13.16 14.88 -0.01
CA ILE A 52 12.44 13.70 0.50
C ILE A 52 13.01 13.27 1.85
N LYS A 53 14.34 13.09 1.94
CA LYS A 53 15.00 12.68 3.20
C LYS A 53 14.74 13.68 4.33
N LYS A 54 14.84 14.98 4.07
CA LYS A 54 14.55 16.04 5.05
C LYS A 54 13.09 15.98 5.53
N ALA A 55 12.13 15.92 4.60
CA ALA A 55 10.71 15.86 4.93
C ALA A 55 10.33 14.61 5.73
N LEU A 56 10.87 13.44 5.35
CA LEU A 56 10.65 12.20 6.07
C LEU A 56 11.32 12.21 7.45
N SER A 57 12.51 12.82 7.59
CA SER A 57 13.16 12.99 8.89
C SER A 57 12.27 13.79 9.84
N PHE A 58 11.78 14.94 9.40
CA PHE A 58 10.88 15.78 10.20
C PHE A 58 9.57 15.06 10.52
N TYR A 59 9.00 14.35 9.54
CA TYR A 59 7.81 13.52 9.75
C TYR A 59 8.00 12.49 10.88
N ARG A 60 9.14 11.79 10.86
CA ARG A 60 9.46 10.73 11.83
C ARG A 60 9.69 11.33 13.22
N GLU A 61 10.40 12.45 13.31
CA GLU A 61 10.54 13.22 14.54
C GLU A 61 9.17 13.59 15.15
N LEU A 62 8.20 14.00 14.33
CA LEU A 62 6.84 14.31 14.80
C LEU A 62 6.08 13.06 15.30
N LEU A 63 6.37 11.88 14.77
CA LEU A 63 5.78 10.63 15.26
C LEU A 63 6.33 10.27 16.64
N ASP A 64 7.62 10.50 16.85
CA ASP A 64 8.33 10.17 18.09
C ASP A 64 8.07 11.24 19.18
N ASN A 65 8.00 12.52 18.79
CA ASN A 65 7.77 13.65 19.67
C ASN A 65 6.31 14.13 19.63
N LYS A 66 5.44 13.46 20.40
CA LYS A 66 4.01 13.79 20.50
C LYS A 66 3.74 15.21 21.02
N GLN A 67 4.63 15.75 21.86
CA GLN A 67 4.48 17.11 22.39
C GLN A 67 4.68 18.14 21.28
N LEU A 68 5.75 18.02 20.49
CA LEU A 68 6.01 18.86 19.32
C LEU A 68 4.86 18.76 18.32
N LEU A 69 4.40 17.54 18.01
CA LEU A 69 3.28 17.33 17.11
C LEU A 69 2.00 17.99 17.62
N ASN A 70 1.70 17.91 18.91
CA ASN A 70 0.53 18.58 19.49
C ASN A 70 0.68 20.10 19.42
N LYS A 71 1.85 20.66 19.74
CA LYS A 71 2.12 22.10 19.68
C LYS A 71 1.85 22.64 18.27
N LEU A 72 2.52 22.07 17.26
CA LEU A 72 2.37 22.47 15.86
C LEU A 72 0.97 22.20 15.28
N TRP A 73 0.22 21.29 15.90
CA TRP A 73 -1.17 21.02 15.51
C TRP A 73 -2.15 22.05 16.07
N GLN A 74 -1.98 22.45 17.34
CA GLN A 74 -2.90 23.36 18.04
C GLN A 74 -2.79 24.81 17.59
N GLU A 75 -1.63 25.23 17.08
CA GLU A 75 -1.43 26.58 16.52
C GLU A 75 -2.40 26.92 15.36
N HIS A 76 -3.09 25.92 14.79
CA HIS A 76 -3.86 26.09 13.55
C HIS A 76 -5.23 25.37 13.47
N GLU A 77 -5.83 24.85 14.56
CA GLU A 77 -7.11 24.13 14.49
C GLU A 77 -8.28 24.66 15.35
N ASN A 78 -9.31 25.17 14.67
CA ASN A 78 -10.67 25.37 15.20
C ASN A 78 -11.49 24.06 15.24
N GLY A 79 -10.99 23.02 15.93
CA GLY A 79 -11.81 21.88 16.40
C GLY A 79 -12.34 20.84 15.37
N ARG A 80 -11.99 20.94 14.08
CA ARG A 80 -12.59 20.11 13.00
C ARG A 80 -11.98 18.71 12.79
N ASN A 81 -10.89 18.32 13.45
CA ASN A 81 -10.18 17.05 13.15
C ASN A 81 -9.95 16.15 14.39
N ARG A 82 -10.86 16.15 15.37
CA ARG A 82 -10.87 15.16 16.46
C ARG A 82 -11.02 13.74 15.88
N GLY A 83 -10.01 12.88 16.07
CA GLY A 83 -10.04 11.46 15.63
C GLY A 83 -9.11 11.09 14.48
N LEU A 84 -8.30 12.02 13.95
CA LEU A 84 -7.32 11.70 12.92
C LEU A 84 -6.19 10.83 13.49
N LYS A 85 -5.85 9.73 12.81
CA LYS A 85 -4.71 8.87 13.19
C LYS A 85 -3.43 9.70 13.24
N VAL A 86 -2.61 9.47 14.27
CA VAL A 86 -1.37 10.23 14.56
C VAL A 86 -0.48 10.41 13.33
N HIS A 87 -0.34 9.36 12.53
CA HIS A 87 0.51 9.38 11.33
C HIS A 87 -0.03 10.27 10.21
N ILE A 88 -1.34 10.44 10.09
CA ILE A 88 -1.93 11.37 9.11
C ILE A 88 -1.84 12.81 9.65
N ARG A 89 -2.01 12.98 10.97
CA ARG A 89 -1.83 14.26 11.65
C ARG A 89 -0.42 14.80 11.44
N ALA A 90 0.61 13.98 11.68
CA ALA A 90 1.99 14.34 11.43
C ALA A 90 2.24 14.71 9.96
N ALA A 91 1.67 13.98 9.01
CA ALA A 91 1.86 14.28 7.58
C ALA A 91 1.26 15.65 7.22
N LYS A 92 0.08 15.96 7.77
CA LYS A 92 -0.55 17.28 7.63
C LYS A 92 0.28 18.40 8.26
N VAL A 93 0.97 18.16 9.38
CA VAL A 93 1.91 19.15 9.94
C VAL A 93 3.09 19.37 9.01
N VAL A 94 3.71 18.31 8.49
CA VAL A 94 4.84 18.41 7.56
C VAL A 94 4.51 19.28 6.34
N VAL A 95 3.39 19.01 5.65
CA VAL A 95 3.00 19.84 4.49
C VAL A 95 2.72 21.29 4.84
N ARG A 96 2.17 21.55 6.04
CA ARG A 96 1.92 22.93 6.51
C ARG A 96 3.24 23.66 6.78
N THR A 97 4.14 23.05 7.55
CA THR A 97 5.43 23.64 7.91
C THR A 97 6.34 23.82 6.71
N MET A 98 6.36 22.87 5.77
CA MET A 98 7.18 22.94 4.56
C MET A 98 6.50 23.69 3.41
N GLY A 99 5.26 24.15 3.60
CA GLY A 99 4.42 24.82 2.59
C GLY A 99 3.85 23.89 1.52
N LYS A 100 4.50 22.77 1.22
CA LYS A 100 4.08 21.80 0.20
C LYS A 100 4.65 20.40 0.42
N TRP A 101 4.02 19.39 -0.19
CA TRP A 101 4.61 18.07 -0.35
C TRP A 101 5.89 18.15 -1.20
N VAL A 102 6.78 17.16 -1.11
CA VAL A 102 8.02 17.21 -1.89
C VAL A 102 7.72 17.09 -3.38
N ASN A 103 6.82 16.19 -3.75
CA ASN A 103 6.22 16.12 -5.08
C ASN A 103 4.70 16.38 -4.95
N THR A 104 4.25 17.55 -5.38
CA THR A 104 2.86 18.03 -5.16
C THR A 104 1.87 17.61 -6.23
N SER A 105 2.31 17.55 -7.48
CA SER A 105 1.42 17.30 -8.61
C SER A 105 1.29 15.81 -8.83
N LYS A 106 0.04 15.33 -8.89
CA LYS A 106 -0.22 13.97 -9.36
C LYS A 106 0.26 13.84 -10.81
N GLN A 107 1.05 12.81 -11.07
CA GLN A 107 1.57 12.50 -12.39
C GLN A 107 1.55 10.99 -12.65
N ILE A 108 1.51 10.62 -13.93
CA ILE A 108 1.73 9.25 -14.41
C ILE A 108 3.23 8.98 -14.48
N GLY A 109 3.63 7.71 -14.33
CA GLY A 109 5.04 7.31 -14.44
C GLY A 109 5.88 7.55 -13.18
N PRO A 110 7.21 7.71 -13.31
CA PRO A 110 8.14 7.80 -12.18
C PRO A 110 7.98 9.09 -11.37
N ILE A 111 8.43 9.08 -10.12
CA ILE A 111 8.49 10.26 -9.24
C ILE A 111 9.95 10.65 -9.03
N SER A 112 10.26 11.95 -9.16
CA SER A 112 11.63 12.43 -8.96
C SER A 112 12.10 12.15 -7.52
N GLY A 113 13.35 11.71 -7.37
CA GLY A 113 13.93 11.39 -6.07
C GLY A 113 13.47 10.05 -5.48
N THR A 114 12.74 9.21 -6.22
CA THR A 114 12.43 7.83 -5.81
C THR A 114 13.11 6.82 -6.73
N LYS A 115 13.35 5.63 -6.19
CA LYS A 115 13.85 4.45 -6.92
C LYS A 115 13.15 3.18 -6.47
N ILE A 116 13.11 2.18 -7.34
CA ILE A 116 12.57 0.86 -7.02
C ILE A 116 13.31 0.31 -5.78
N GLY A 117 12.57 -0.30 -4.86
CA GLY A 117 13.09 -0.81 -3.59
C GLY A 117 13.10 0.23 -2.45
N ASP A 118 12.80 1.51 -2.71
CA ASP A 118 12.54 2.47 -1.65
C ASP A 118 11.40 2.00 -0.75
N HIS A 119 11.58 2.11 0.57
CA HIS A 119 10.62 1.63 1.55
C HIS A 119 10.19 2.70 2.54
N PHE A 120 8.97 2.56 3.03
CA PHE A 120 8.27 3.50 3.90
C PHE A 120 7.44 2.76 4.93
N TYR A 121 7.15 3.35 6.08
CA TYR A 121 6.41 2.65 7.14
C TYR A 121 4.95 3.07 7.23
N TRP A 122 4.64 4.30 6.83
CA TRP A 122 3.30 4.85 6.91
C TRP A 122 2.78 5.33 5.55
N ARG A 123 1.45 5.24 5.37
CA ARG A 123 0.77 5.85 4.23
C ARG A 123 1.05 7.35 4.12
N GLY A 124 1.30 8.02 5.26
CA GLY A 124 1.71 9.42 5.27
C GLY A 124 3.07 9.69 4.64
N GLU A 125 4.02 8.76 4.76
CA GLU A 125 5.30 8.88 4.05
C GLU A 125 5.11 8.79 2.53
N LEU A 126 4.24 7.90 2.05
CA LEU A 126 3.92 7.79 0.61
C LEU A 126 3.33 9.09 0.04
N SER A 127 2.48 9.77 0.83
CA SER A 127 1.88 11.05 0.44
C SER A 127 2.88 12.21 0.50
N ILE A 128 3.77 12.25 1.51
CA ILE A 128 4.85 13.24 1.59
C ILE A 128 5.77 13.18 0.37
N VAL A 129 6.10 11.96 -0.04
CA VAL A 129 6.98 11.70 -1.19
C VAL A 129 6.26 11.92 -2.52
N GLY A 130 4.94 11.82 -2.56
CA GLY A 130 4.12 11.91 -3.78
C GLY A 130 4.02 10.60 -4.57
N LEU A 131 4.45 9.47 -3.99
CA LEU A 131 4.24 8.15 -4.60
C LEU A 131 2.75 7.80 -4.68
N HIS A 132 2.00 8.13 -3.61
CA HIS A 132 0.57 7.84 -3.47
C HIS A 132 -0.10 8.84 -2.50
N HIS A 133 -1.10 9.58 -2.96
CA HIS A 133 -1.67 10.72 -2.21
C HIS A 133 -2.82 10.35 -1.28
N GLU A 134 -3.43 9.19 -1.48
CA GLU A 134 -4.51 8.74 -0.60
C GLU A 134 -3.92 8.18 0.71
N PHE A 135 -4.55 8.45 1.85
CA PHE A 135 -4.12 7.85 3.13
C PHE A 135 -4.75 6.48 3.39
N GLN A 136 -5.88 6.16 2.73
CA GLN A 136 -6.67 4.97 3.02
C GLN A 136 -6.95 4.09 1.80
N ARG A 137 -7.30 4.71 0.66
CA ARG A 137 -7.72 3.99 -0.55
C ARG A 137 -6.55 3.22 -1.15
N GLY A 138 -6.84 2.12 -1.83
CA GLY A 138 -5.80 1.34 -2.52
C GLY A 138 -5.37 1.98 -3.83
N ILE A 139 -6.26 2.71 -4.51
CA ILE A 139 -6.03 3.28 -5.83
C ILE A 139 -6.02 4.81 -5.73
N ASP A 140 -4.95 5.43 -6.21
CA ASP A 140 -4.85 6.88 -6.39
C ASP A 140 -4.96 7.18 -7.89
N TYR A 141 -5.70 8.23 -8.23
CA TYR A 141 -5.96 8.64 -9.61
C TYR A 141 -6.04 10.16 -9.76
N MET A 142 -5.87 10.62 -11.00
CA MET A 142 -6.00 12.02 -11.40
C MET A 142 -7.05 12.15 -12.51
N LYS A 143 -7.61 13.36 -12.65
CA LYS A 143 -8.51 13.73 -13.74
C LYS A 143 -7.72 14.59 -14.73
N LEU A 144 -7.76 14.20 -16.00
CA LEU A 144 -7.17 14.96 -17.10
C LEU A 144 -8.09 16.11 -17.51
N ILE A 145 -7.55 17.05 -18.31
CA ILE A 145 -8.29 18.21 -18.82
C ILE A 145 -9.52 17.80 -19.63
N ASN A 146 -9.41 16.72 -20.42
CA ASN A 146 -10.52 16.15 -21.19
C ASN A 146 -11.57 15.40 -20.35
N GLY A 147 -11.44 15.40 -19.03
CA GLY A 147 -12.37 14.76 -18.10
C GLY A 147 -12.09 13.28 -17.81
N LYS A 148 -11.23 12.61 -18.59
CA LYS A 148 -10.84 11.21 -18.36
C LYS A 148 -10.06 11.09 -17.04
N ILE A 149 -10.24 9.97 -16.34
CA ILE A 149 -9.47 9.67 -15.13
C ILE A 149 -8.46 8.56 -15.39
N LEU A 150 -7.25 8.72 -14.84
CA LEU A 150 -6.17 7.74 -14.92
C LEU A 150 -5.62 7.46 -13.52
N ALA A 151 -5.42 6.18 -13.21
CA ALA A 151 -4.73 5.73 -12.01
C ALA A 151 -3.25 6.12 -12.10
N THR A 152 -2.75 6.73 -11.04
CA THR A 152 -1.35 7.14 -10.92
C THR A 152 -0.55 6.11 -10.12
N SER A 153 -1.18 5.47 -9.13
CA SER A 153 -0.55 4.47 -8.28
C SER A 153 -1.55 3.57 -7.56
N ILE A 154 -1.09 2.38 -7.19
CA ILE A 154 -1.82 1.44 -6.33
C ILE A 154 -0.97 1.01 -5.13
N VAL A 155 -1.64 0.75 -4.01
CA VAL A 155 -1.05 0.16 -2.81
C VAL A 155 -1.64 -1.23 -2.60
N ASP A 156 -0.85 -2.26 -2.86
CA ASP A 156 -1.18 -3.63 -2.49
C ASP A 156 -0.86 -3.87 -1.01
N SER A 157 -1.90 -3.83 -0.19
CA SER A 157 -1.78 -4.00 1.27
C SER A 157 -2.10 -5.41 1.75
N GLY A 158 -2.32 -6.38 0.85
CA GLY A 158 -2.73 -7.74 1.19
C GLY A 158 -4.11 -7.85 1.84
N ARG A 159 -4.92 -6.77 1.79
CA ARG A 159 -6.30 -6.76 2.30
C ARG A 159 -7.23 -7.67 1.51
N TYR A 160 -6.89 -7.93 0.26
CA TYR A 160 -7.57 -8.86 -0.62
C TYR A 160 -6.62 -10.01 -0.94
N HIS A 161 -7.17 -11.18 -1.21
CA HIS A 161 -6.40 -12.29 -1.76
C HIS A 161 -5.96 -11.93 -3.18
N ASN A 162 -4.86 -11.19 -3.27
CA ASN A 162 -4.12 -10.99 -4.51
C ASN A 162 -3.22 -12.21 -4.70
N VAL A 163 -3.27 -12.78 -5.89
CA VAL A 163 -2.69 -14.11 -6.19
C VAL A 163 -1.30 -13.88 -6.78
N ASP A 164 -0.36 -13.36 -6.00
CA ASP A 164 1.03 -13.25 -6.47
C ASP A 164 2.04 -13.32 -5.32
N GLU A 165 3.16 -14.00 -5.60
CA GLU A 165 4.35 -14.01 -4.76
C GLU A 165 5.07 -12.65 -4.83
N PHE A 166 5.66 -12.25 -3.72
CA PHE A 166 6.48 -11.04 -3.66
C PHE A 166 7.68 -11.20 -4.62
N CYS A 167 7.90 -10.24 -5.52
CA CYS A 167 8.82 -10.28 -6.68
C CYS A 167 8.31 -10.94 -7.98
N SER A 168 7.01 -11.26 -8.10
CA SER A 168 6.41 -11.55 -9.41
C SER A 168 6.37 -10.27 -10.28
N ASP A 169 6.76 -10.39 -11.55
CA ASP A 169 6.53 -9.36 -12.57
C ASP A 169 5.03 -9.21 -12.92
N LYS A 170 4.16 -9.97 -12.25
CA LYS A 170 2.71 -9.92 -12.36
C LYS A 170 2.07 -9.51 -11.03
N LEU A 171 0.90 -8.90 -11.13
CA LEU A 171 0.05 -8.55 -10.00
C LEU A 171 -1.42 -8.68 -10.40
N ALA A 172 -2.12 -9.67 -9.83
CA ALA A 172 -3.57 -9.74 -9.85
C ALA A 172 -4.17 -8.87 -8.72
N TYR A 173 -4.53 -7.63 -9.05
CA TYR A 173 -5.05 -6.65 -8.10
C TYR A 173 -6.58 -6.63 -8.04
N CYS A 174 -7.14 -6.70 -6.83
CA CYS A 174 -8.57 -6.54 -6.60
C CYS A 174 -8.97 -5.05 -6.60
N GLY A 175 -9.99 -4.70 -7.40
CA GLY A 175 -10.56 -3.36 -7.48
C GLY A 175 -11.10 -2.86 -6.14
N GLU A 176 -11.38 -1.55 -6.09
CA GLU A 176 -11.99 -0.92 -4.92
C GLU A 176 -13.52 -1.02 -4.94
N GLY A 177 -14.14 -0.99 -3.76
CA GLY A 177 -15.59 -0.95 -3.58
C GLY A 177 -16.01 -1.45 -2.20
N ASP A 178 -17.30 -1.45 -1.95
CA ASP A 178 -17.90 -1.77 -0.64
C ASP A 178 -17.99 -3.29 -0.40
N ASN A 179 -16.93 -4.05 -0.70
CA ASN A 179 -16.85 -5.49 -0.39
C ASN A 179 -16.66 -5.66 1.14
N PRO A 180 -17.38 -6.57 1.84
CA PRO A 180 -18.26 -7.65 1.34
C PRO A 180 -19.73 -7.30 1.12
N ASN A 181 -20.12 -6.03 1.26
CA ASN A 181 -21.53 -5.64 1.33
C ASN A 181 -22.20 -5.54 -0.05
N LYS A 182 -21.49 -5.09 -1.07
CA LYS A 182 -22.05 -4.79 -2.41
C LYS A 182 -21.14 -5.20 -3.55
N ASP A 183 -21.75 -5.45 -4.70
CA ASP A 183 -21.05 -5.64 -5.97
C ASP A 183 -20.24 -4.38 -6.31
N GLN A 184 -19.00 -4.59 -6.76
CA GLN A 184 -18.16 -3.50 -7.20
C GLN A 184 -18.69 -2.90 -8.50
N LYS A 185 -18.42 -1.61 -8.69
CA LYS A 185 -18.80 -0.86 -9.89
C LYS A 185 -17.53 -0.41 -10.62
N LEU A 186 -17.62 -0.32 -11.95
CA LEU A 186 -16.55 0.21 -12.80
C LEU A 186 -16.59 1.75 -12.77
N VAL A 187 -16.27 2.32 -11.62
CA VAL A 187 -16.25 3.76 -11.36
C VAL A 187 -15.00 4.11 -10.56
N ARG A 188 -14.68 5.40 -10.44
CA ARG A 188 -13.56 5.89 -9.62
C ARG A 188 -12.26 5.15 -9.96
N GLY A 189 -11.57 4.55 -8.99
CA GLY A 189 -10.30 3.86 -9.18
C GLY A 189 -10.39 2.66 -10.13
N ASN A 190 -11.50 1.92 -10.15
CA ASN A 190 -11.67 0.79 -11.07
C ASN A 190 -11.76 1.27 -12.52
N LEU A 191 -12.52 2.35 -12.76
CA LEU A 191 -12.58 2.98 -14.08
C LEU A 191 -11.23 3.59 -14.47
N ALA A 192 -10.51 4.17 -13.51
CA ALA A 192 -9.18 4.72 -13.74
C ALA A 192 -8.19 3.62 -14.17
N LEU A 193 -8.17 2.46 -13.51
CA LEU A 193 -7.33 1.32 -13.92
C LEU A 193 -7.71 0.75 -15.29
N LYS A 194 -9.00 0.66 -15.62
CA LYS A 194 -9.43 0.29 -16.98
C LYS A 194 -8.92 1.30 -18.00
N ASN A 195 -9.04 2.59 -17.73
CA ASN A 195 -8.57 3.64 -18.62
C ASN A 195 -7.04 3.57 -18.82
N ASN A 196 -6.27 3.20 -17.79
CA ASN A 196 -4.83 2.95 -17.94
C ASN A 196 -4.53 1.79 -18.89
N MET A 197 -5.34 0.72 -18.87
CA MET A 197 -5.22 -0.39 -19.83
C MET A 197 -5.49 0.11 -21.25
N ASP A 198 -6.62 0.80 -21.46
CA ASP A 198 -7.03 1.31 -22.77
C ASP A 198 -5.97 2.27 -23.36
N ASP A 199 -5.41 3.15 -22.53
CA ASP A 199 -4.45 4.18 -22.94
C ASP A 199 -2.98 3.73 -22.85
N LYS A 200 -2.74 2.48 -22.41
CA LYS A 200 -1.39 1.93 -22.18
C LYS A 200 -0.54 2.82 -21.25
N MET A 201 -1.17 3.38 -20.22
CA MET A 201 -0.52 4.27 -19.26
C MET A 201 -0.04 3.51 -18.02
N PRO A 202 1.22 3.66 -17.59
CA PRO A 202 1.76 2.91 -16.46
C PRO A 202 1.18 3.38 -15.12
N VAL A 203 1.17 2.48 -14.14
CA VAL A 203 0.70 2.66 -12.78
C VAL A 203 1.84 2.31 -11.82
N ARG A 204 2.15 3.20 -10.86
CA ARG A 204 3.12 2.87 -9.80
C ARG A 204 2.54 1.82 -8.85
N VAL A 205 3.31 0.79 -8.54
CA VAL A 205 2.92 -0.24 -7.57
C VAL A 205 3.73 -0.10 -6.29
N ILE A 206 3.03 -0.03 -5.16
CA ILE A 206 3.61 -0.04 -3.82
C ILE A 206 3.08 -1.26 -3.07
N ARG A 207 3.96 -2.17 -2.63
CA ARG A 207 3.58 -3.40 -1.94
C ARG A 207 3.83 -3.29 -0.44
N LYS A 208 2.87 -3.70 0.37
CA LYS A 208 3.05 -3.90 1.80
C LYS A 208 3.70 -5.26 2.03
N VAL A 209 4.88 -5.26 2.61
CA VAL A 209 5.67 -6.46 2.94
C VAL A 209 5.69 -6.58 4.46
N ASN A 210 5.45 -7.78 4.98
CA ASN A 210 5.66 -8.02 6.40
C ASN A 210 7.16 -7.96 6.68
N ASP A 211 7.52 -7.22 7.72
CA ASP A 211 8.87 -7.15 8.27
C ASP A 211 8.84 -8.00 9.54
N ASP A 212 9.92 -8.72 9.83
CA ASP A 212 10.07 -9.55 11.03
C ASP A 212 10.13 -8.74 12.33
N GLY A 213 9.96 -7.42 12.25
CA GLY A 213 9.96 -6.51 13.40
C GLY A 213 11.35 -6.24 13.95
N SER A 214 12.42 -6.73 13.29
CA SER A 214 13.81 -6.43 13.65
C SER A 214 14.24 -4.98 13.34
N GLY A 215 13.37 -4.21 12.68
CA GLY A 215 13.61 -2.81 12.31
C GLY A 215 13.28 -1.78 13.40
N ASP A 216 13.97 -0.66 13.29
CA ASP A 216 14.10 0.54 14.16
C ASP A 216 12.80 1.19 14.72
N ARG A 217 11.60 0.71 14.36
CA ARG A 217 10.32 1.39 14.67
C ARG A 217 9.15 0.50 15.09
N GLY A 218 9.39 -0.79 15.39
CA GLY A 218 8.34 -1.70 15.89
C GLY A 218 7.16 -1.93 14.91
N CYS A 219 7.30 -1.52 13.65
CA CYS A 219 6.34 -1.81 12.59
C CYS A 219 6.68 -3.16 11.98
N ASN A 220 5.78 -4.13 12.07
CA ASN A 220 5.94 -5.45 11.45
C ASN A 220 5.66 -5.44 9.94
N TYR A 221 5.77 -4.28 9.29
CA TYR A 221 5.61 -4.14 7.85
C TYR A 221 6.27 -2.87 7.31
N LYS A 222 6.53 -2.90 6.00
CA LYS A 222 6.96 -1.75 5.19
C LYS A 222 6.23 -1.72 3.86
N PHE A 223 6.02 -0.53 3.33
CA PHE A 223 5.56 -0.27 1.97
C PHE A 223 6.78 -0.11 1.07
N VAL A 224 6.95 -0.96 0.07
CA VAL A 224 8.07 -0.94 -0.88
C VAL A 224 7.57 -0.49 -2.24
N TYR A 225 8.23 0.50 -2.84
CA TYR A 225 7.97 0.90 -4.22
C TYR A 225 8.54 -0.14 -5.19
N ASP A 226 7.67 -0.83 -5.91
CA ASP A 226 8.01 -1.96 -6.81
C ASP A 226 8.18 -1.52 -8.28
N GLY A 227 7.96 -0.24 -8.57
CA GLY A 227 8.13 0.34 -9.90
C GLY A 227 6.83 0.55 -10.65
N LEU A 228 6.94 0.54 -11.98
CA LEU A 228 5.85 0.82 -12.91
C LEU A 228 5.29 -0.46 -13.49
N PHE A 229 3.97 -0.56 -13.50
CA PHE A 229 3.24 -1.69 -14.05
C PHE A 229 2.17 -1.20 -15.02
N CYS A 230 1.92 -2.00 -16.04
CA CYS A 230 0.99 -1.76 -17.10
C CYS A 230 -0.20 -2.72 -16.89
N VAL A 231 -1.43 -2.20 -16.89
CA VAL A 231 -2.63 -3.05 -16.77
C VAL A 231 -2.80 -3.76 -18.11
N THR A 232 -2.80 -5.09 -18.12
CA THR A 232 -2.89 -5.88 -19.36
C THR A 232 -4.27 -6.47 -19.56
N GLU A 233 -4.96 -6.81 -18.48
CA GLU A 233 -6.27 -7.46 -18.52
C GLU A 233 -7.12 -7.02 -17.33
N TYR A 234 -8.43 -7.06 -17.47
CA TYR A 234 -9.37 -6.96 -16.35
C TYR A 234 -10.59 -7.85 -16.57
N TRP A 235 -11.14 -8.38 -15.49
CA TRP A 235 -12.35 -9.21 -15.51
C TRP A 235 -13.18 -9.01 -14.25
N LYS A 236 -14.38 -9.60 -14.25
CA LYS A 236 -15.21 -9.74 -13.06
C LYS A 236 -15.17 -11.17 -12.57
N GLU A 237 -15.18 -11.35 -11.26
CA GLU A 237 -15.40 -12.66 -10.64
C GLU A 237 -16.26 -12.53 -9.38
N LYS A 238 -16.76 -13.65 -8.89
CA LYS A 238 -17.45 -13.70 -7.59
C LYS A 238 -16.41 -13.79 -6.49
N GLY A 239 -16.31 -12.75 -5.66
CA GLY A 239 -15.47 -12.77 -4.48
C GLY A 239 -15.97 -13.76 -3.44
N LYS A 240 -15.20 -13.95 -2.35
CA LYS A 240 -15.49 -14.90 -1.27
C LYS A 240 -16.91 -14.83 -0.69
N PHE A 241 -17.57 -13.69 -0.78
CA PHE A 241 -18.92 -13.44 -0.26
C PHE A 241 -20.01 -13.41 -1.34
N GLY A 242 -19.74 -13.94 -2.54
CA GLY A 242 -20.70 -14.02 -3.65
C GLY A 242 -21.00 -12.67 -4.33
N LYS A 243 -20.27 -11.61 -3.98
CA LYS A 243 -20.35 -10.30 -4.63
C LYS A 243 -19.42 -10.22 -5.81
N GLU A 244 -19.84 -9.51 -6.87
CA GLU A 244 -18.98 -9.23 -8.01
C GLU A 244 -17.83 -8.31 -7.59
N ILE A 245 -16.61 -8.71 -7.93
CA ILE A 245 -15.40 -7.91 -7.77
C ILE A 245 -14.71 -7.74 -9.12
N TYR A 246 -14.10 -6.58 -9.34
CA TYR A 246 -13.20 -6.39 -10.48
C TYR A 246 -11.80 -6.87 -10.11
N LYS A 247 -11.16 -7.58 -11.02
CA LYS A 247 -9.76 -7.97 -10.95
C LYS A 247 -9.03 -7.34 -12.13
N PHE A 248 -7.81 -6.89 -11.87
CA PHE A 248 -6.92 -6.28 -12.86
C PHE A 248 -5.61 -7.06 -12.82
N LEU A 249 -5.16 -7.57 -13.97
CA LEU A 249 -3.82 -8.12 -14.10
C LEU A 249 -2.90 -6.98 -14.54
N LEU A 250 -1.88 -6.72 -13.73
CA LEU A 250 -0.82 -5.78 -14.02
C LEU A 250 0.48 -6.54 -14.29
N ARG A 251 1.29 -6.04 -15.22
CA ARG A 251 2.63 -6.57 -15.51
C ARG A 251 3.66 -5.46 -15.42
N LYS A 252 4.85 -5.77 -14.91
CA LYS A 252 5.93 -4.80 -14.80
C LYS A 252 6.27 -4.27 -16.20
N CYS A 253 6.31 -2.96 -16.38
CA CYS A 253 6.61 -2.38 -17.70
C CYS A 253 8.12 -2.57 -18.00
N GLU A 254 8.45 -2.89 -19.24
CA GLU A 254 9.83 -3.15 -19.65
C GLU A 254 10.61 -1.83 -19.82
N GLU A 255 11.96 -1.90 -19.88
CA GLU A 255 12.79 -0.69 -20.00
C GLU A 255 12.58 0.09 -21.30
N GLY A 256 11.97 -0.52 -22.32
CA GLY A 256 11.57 0.14 -23.57
C GLY A 256 10.24 0.89 -23.50
N ASP A 257 9.46 0.74 -22.42
CA ASP A 257 8.16 1.39 -22.24
C ASP A 257 8.24 2.67 -21.35
N ARG A 258 9.46 3.10 -20.99
CA ARG A 258 9.71 4.21 -20.03
C ARG A 258 9.92 5.57 -20.67
#